data_AF-A0AAE0B0T0-F1
#
_entry.id   AF-A0AAE0B0T0-F1
#
_cell.length_a   1.000
_cell.length_b   1.000
_cell.length_c   1.000
_cell.angle_alpha   90.00
_cell.angle_beta   90.00
_cell.angle_gamma   90.00
#
_symmetry.space_group_name_H-M   'P 1'
#
loop_
_entity.id
_entity.type
_entity.pdbx_description
1 polymer ?
#
loop_
_entity_poly.entity_id
_entity_poly.type
_entity_poly.pdbx_seq_one_letter_code
_entity_poly.pdbx_strand_id
1 'polypeptide(L)'
;MENESCMKNICISCSDSDVNHQCFLTWMYLAVPVLLYAGERTLRIFRSGFATVRLLKVAIYPGNVLTLQMSKPPQFRYKSGQYMFVQCPAVSPFEWHPFSITSAPGDDYLSVHIRQLGDWTQELKRVFSEACELPVAGKSGLLRADETTKKSLPKLLIDGPMVPQHKITVITMSCYWLV
;
A
#
# COMPACT_ATOMS: atom_id res chain seq x y z
N MET A 1 -18.99 47.96 -52.08
CA MET A 1 -19.44 46.56 -52.26
C MET A 1 -18.29 45.82 -52.91
N GLU A 2 -18.06 44.58 -52.48
CA GLU A 2 -16.92 43.69 -52.77
C GLU A 2 -15.64 43.94 -51.94
N ASN A 3 -15.10 43.01 -51.15
CA ASN A 3 -15.52 41.69 -50.64
C ASN A 3 -14.37 41.16 -49.75
N GLU A 4 -14.59 41.06 -48.45
CA GLU A 4 -13.69 40.39 -47.48
C GLU A 4 -13.70 38.85 -47.64
N SER A 5 -13.41 38.34 -48.85
CA SER A 5 -13.69 36.93 -49.19
C SER A 5 -12.45 36.04 -49.45
N CYS A 6 -11.22 36.52 -49.27
CA CYS A 6 -10.04 35.75 -49.70
C CYS A 6 -9.23 35.05 -48.59
N MET A 7 -9.52 35.25 -47.29
CA MET A 7 -8.71 34.67 -46.19
C MET A 7 -9.46 33.69 -45.28
N LYS A 8 -10.53 33.06 -45.76
CA LYS A 8 -11.26 32.01 -45.03
C LYS A 8 -11.12 30.60 -45.64
N ASN A 9 -10.37 30.44 -46.73
CA ASN A 9 -10.34 29.19 -47.51
C ASN A 9 -9.14 28.27 -47.25
N ILE A 10 -8.32 28.51 -46.21
CA ILE A 10 -7.23 27.59 -45.83
C ILE A 10 -7.66 26.57 -44.77
N CYS A 11 -8.82 26.74 -44.11
CA CYS A 11 -9.20 25.92 -42.96
C CYS A 11 -10.31 24.88 -43.21
N ILE A 12 -10.61 24.47 -44.44
CA ILE A 12 -11.67 23.49 -44.70
C ILE A 12 -11.18 22.41 -45.68
N SER A 13 -10.16 21.64 -45.29
CA SER A 13 -9.87 20.29 -45.82
C SER A 13 -8.89 19.52 -44.93
N CYS A 14 -8.90 19.71 -43.61
CA CYS A 14 -8.53 18.59 -42.73
C CYS A 14 -9.81 17.76 -42.58
N SER A 15 -9.99 16.77 -43.45
CA SER A 15 -11.08 15.80 -43.33
C SER A 15 -11.09 15.25 -41.90
N ASP A 16 -12.27 15.27 -41.27
CA ASP A 16 -12.56 14.73 -39.93
C ASP A 16 -12.00 13.29 -39.73
N SER A 17 -11.84 12.55 -40.83
CA SER A 17 -11.22 11.21 -40.86
C SER A 17 -9.69 11.16 -40.64
N ASP A 18 -8.95 12.24 -40.94
CA ASP A 18 -7.48 12.31 -40.79
C ASP A 18 -7.07 12.71 -39.36
N VAL A 19 -7.89 13.53 -38.69
CA VAL A 19 -7.73 13.86 -37.26
C VAL A 19 -7.87 12.61 -36.39
N ASN A 20 -8.81 11.72 -36.74
CA ASN A 20 -8.99 10.44 -36.04
C ASN A 20 -7.80 9.50 -36.24
N HIS A 21 -7.14 9.50 -37.41
CA HIS A 21 -5.97 8.67 -37.69
C HIS A 21 -4.69 9.17 -37.00
N GLN A 22 -4.47 10.48 -36.99
CA GLN A 22 -3.34 11.11 -36.29
C GLN A 22 -3.50 11.02 -34.76
N CYS A 23 -4.74 11.13 -34.26
CA CYS A 23 -5.07 10.94 -32.85
C CYS A 23 -4.90 9.46 -32.44
N PHE A 24 -5.33 8.51 -33.28
CA PHE A 24 -5.18 7.08 -33.02
C PHE A 24 -3.70 6.66 -32.92
N LEU A 25 -2.85 7.12 -33.85
CA LEU A 25 -1.41 6.85 -33.82
C LEU A 25 -0.73 7.50 -32.60
N THR A 26 -1.04 8.76 -32.31
CA THR A 26 -0.48 9.47 -31.14
C THR A 26 -0.92 8.83 -29.83
N TRP A 27 -2.18 8.39 -29.76
CA TRP A 27 -2.73 7.68 -28.60
C TRP A 27 -2.05 6.34 -28.39
N MET A 28 -1.73 5.59 -29.46
CA MET A 28 -0.94 4.37 -29.35
C MET A 28 0.47 4.62 -28.79
N TYR A 29 1.16 5.67 -29.24
CA TYR A 29 2.51 5.99 -28.74
C TYR A 29 2.53 6.44 -27.26
N LEU A 30 1.44 7.01 -26.75
CA LEU A 30 1.29 7.33 -25.32
C LEU A 30 0.75 6.14 -24.51
N ALA A 31 -0.15 5.35 -25.08
CA ALA A 31 -0.76 4.21 -24.41
C ALA A 31 0.24 3.08 -24.17
N VAL A 32 1.17 2.81 -25.10
CA VAL A 32 2.18 1.76 -24.93
C VAL A 32 3.07 1.97 -23.69
N PRO A 33 3.73 3.13 -23.47
CA PRO A 33 4.52 3.35 -22.27
C PRO A 33 3.66 3.43 -21.00
N VAL A 34 2.44 3.96 -21.08
CA VAL A 34 1.50 3.97 -19.94
C VAL A 34 1.07 2.56 -19.55
N LEU A 35 0.74 1.70 -20.53
CA LEU A 35 0.35 0.31 -20.30
C LEU A 35 1.54 -0.54 -19.84
N LEU A 36 2.74 -0.31 -20.36
CA LEU A 36 3.95 -1.00 -19.92
C LEU A 36 4.32 -0.60 -18.48
N TYR A 37 4.26 0.69 -18.14
CA TYR A 37 4.46 1.19 -16.77
C TYR A 37 3.36 0.71 -15.82
N ALA A 38 2.10 0.77 -16.25
CA ALA A 38 0.97 0.27 -15.47
C ALA A 38 1.08 -1.23 -15.28
N GLY A 39 1.46 -1.98 -16.31
CA GLY A 39 1.71 -3.42 -16.27
C GLY A 39 2.82 -3.77 -15.29
N GLU A 40 3.96 -3.09 -15.36
CA GLU A 40 5.06 -3.26 -14.40
C GLU A 40 4.62 -2.94 -12.96
N ARG A 41 3.91 -1.82 -12.76
CA ARG A 41 3.39 -1.41 -11.45
C ARG A 41 2.37 -2.41 -10.92
N THR A 42 1.50 -2.90 -11.79
CA THR A 42 0.47 -3.89 -11.49
C THR A 42 1.11 -5.23 -11.15
N LEU A 43 2.10 -5.70 -11.90
CA LEU A 43 2.85 -6.92 -11.60
C LEU A 43 3.56 -6.84 -10.24
N ARG A 44 4.14 -5.68 -9.88
CA ARG A 44 4.71 -5.46 -8.54
C ARG A 44 3.64 -5.58 -7.45
N ILE A 45 2.46 -5.00 -7.65
CA ILE A 45 1.33 -5.04 -6.70
C ILE A 45 0.76 -6.47 -6.58
N PHE A 46 0.54 -7.17 -7.70
CA PHE A 46 -0.03 -8.52 -7.70
C PHE A 46 0.93 -9.57 -7.14
N ARG A 47 2.25 -9.41 -7.34
CA ARG A 47 3.26 -10.32 -6.78
C ARG A 47 3.48 -10.07 -5.28
N SER A 48 3.23 -8.85 -4.81
CA SER A 48 3.10 -8.50 -3.39
C SER A 48 1.68 -8.84 -2.91
N GLY A 49 1.39 -10.14 -2.80
CA GLY A 49 0.08 -10.59 -2.32
C GLY A 49 -0.23 -10.00 -0.94
N PHE A 50 -1.12 -9.01 -0.91
CA PHE A 50 -1.56 -8.36 0.33
C PHE A 50 -2.24 -9.39 1.22
N ALA A 51 -1.68 -9.63 2.41
CA ALA A 51 -2.25 -10.53 3.38
C ALA A 51 -3.12 -9.71 4.35
N THR A 52 -4.41 -10.01 4.39
CA THR A 52 -5.29 -9.50 5.45
C THR A 52 -4.96 -10.26 6.73
N VAL A 53 -4.47 -9.57 7.76
CA VAL A 53 -4.05 -10.21 9.00
C VAL A 53 -4.94 -9.78 10.15
N ARG A 54 -5.20 -10.74 11.05
CA ARG A 54 -5.97 -10.49 12.27
C ARG A 54 -5.05 -9.96 13.36
N LEU A 55 -5.43 -8.86 14.00
CA LEU A 55 -4.75 -8.40 15.20
C LEU A 55 -5.04 -9.33 16.37
N LEU A 56 -3.99 -9.70 17.08
CA LEU A 56 -4.02 -10.52 18.28
C LEU A 56 -3.94 -9.67 19.55
N LYS A 57 -3.08 -8.65 19.55
CA LYS A 57 -2.89 -7.78 20.72
C LYS A 57 -2.50 -6.38 20.27
N VAL A 58 -3.06 -5.38 20.95
CA VAL A 58 -2.75 -3.96 20.75
C VAL A 58 -2.35 -3.38 22.10
N ALA A 59 -1.21 -2.70 22.16
CA ALA A 59 -0.77 -2.02 23.37
C ALA A 59 -0.37 -0.58 23.04
N ILE A 60 -0.98 0.37 23.73
CA ILE A 60 -0.68 1.80 23.63
C ILE A 60 0.16 2.18 24.84
N TYR A 61 1.35 2.72 24.60
CA TYR A 61 2.25 3.17 25.67
C TYR A 61 2.16 4.70 25.86
N PRO A 62 2.34 5.20 27.10
CA PRO A 62 2.27 6.63 27.43
C PRO A 62 3.42 7.50 26.86
N GLY A 63 4.14 7.02 25.83
CA GLY A 63 5.23 7.73 25.15
C GLY A 63 5.01 7.87 23.64
N ASN A 64 3.75 7.93 23.19
CA ASN A 64 3.39 8.01 21.76
C ASN A 64 3.94 6.83 20.92
N VAL A 65 3.93 5.64 21.52
CA VAL A 65 4.30 4.38 20.86
C VAL A 65 3.12 3.42 20.91
N LEU A 66 2.84 2.80 19.76
CA LEU A 66 1.82 1.78 19.57
C LEU A 66 2.52 0.46 19.21
N THR A 67 2.22 -0.59 19.96
CA THR A 67 2.65 -1.95 19.65
C THR A 67 1.47 -2.74 19.11
N LEU A 68 1.63 -3.25 17.89
CA LEU A 68 0.64 -4.12 17.24
C LEU A 68 1.22 -5.53 17.14
N GLN A 69 0.47 -6.50 17.64
CA GLN A 69 0.75 -7.92 17.51
C GLN A 69 -0.36 -8.55 16.65
N MET A 70 0.03 -9.31 15.65
CA MET A 70 -0.84 -9.81 14.60
C MET A 70 -0.51 -11.27 14.28
N SER A 71 -1.47 -12.03 13.74
CA SER A 71 -1.27 -13.45 13.45
C SER A 71 -0.33 -13.63 12.26
N LYS A 72 0.65 -14.54 12.36
CA LYS A 72 1.55 -14.82 11.24
C LYS A 72 0.83 -15.56 10.10
N PRO A 73 0.88 -15.08 8.84
CA PRO A 73 0.36 -15.83 7.71
C PRO A 73 1.18 -17.13 7.50
N PRO A 74 0.57 -18.26 7.09
CA PRO A 74 1.24 -19.55 7.01
C PRO A 74 2.42 -19.61 6.03
N GLN A 75 2.44 -18.73 5.03
CA GLN A 75 3.51 -18.66 4.01
C GLN A 75 4.47 -17.48 4.22
N PHE A 76 4.37 -16.76 5.35
CA PHE A 76 5.15 -15.57 5.63
C PHE A 76 6.52 -15.91 6.24
N ARG A 77 7.54 -15.96 5.39
CA ARG A 77 8.94 -16.23 5.79
C ARG A 77 9.75 -14.94 5.77
N TYR A 78 10.25 -14.53 6.94
CA TYR A 78 11.08 -13.34 7.09
C TYR A 78 12.33 -13.64 7.92
N LYS A 79 13.30 -12.73 7.87
CA LYS A 79 14.52 -12.71 8.68
C LYS A 79 14.43 -11.55 9.67
N SER A 80 15.06 -11.71 10.83
CA SER A 80 15.15 -10.65 11.83
C SER A 80 15.75 -9.37 11.22
N GLY A 81 15.18 -8.22 11.55
CA GLY A 81 15.60 -6.91 11.05
C GLY A 81 15.03 -6.51 9.67
N GLN A 82 14.15 -7.32 9.08
CA GLN A 82 13.42 -6.91 7.87
C GLN A 82 12.25 -5.96 8.19
N TYR A 83 11.81 -5.26 7.14
CA TYR A 83 10.65 -4.39 7.17
C TYR A 83 9.46 -5.08 6.48
N MET A 84 8.26 -4.74 6.94
CA MET A 84 7.02 -5.03 6.24
C MET A 84 6.22 -3.75 6.06
N PHE A 85 5.43 -3.70 5.00
CA PHE A 85 4.50 -2.59 4.80
C PHE A 85 3.18 -2.93 5.45
N VAL A 86 2.63 -1.94 6.15
CA VAL A 86 1.36 -2.04 6.84
C VAL A 86 0.42 -1.00 6.27
N GLN A 87 -0.82 -1.43 6.02
CA GLN A 87 -1.91 -0.59 5.58
C GLN A 87 -3.13 -0.82 6.49
N CYS A 88 -3.78 0.27 6.89
CA CYS A 88 -5.00 0.25 7.68
C CYS A 88 -6.13 0.95 6.91
N PRO A 89 -7.09 0.20 6.31
CA PRO A 89 -8.19 0.78 5.55
C PRO A 89 -9.08 1.73 6.34
N ALA A 90 -9.10 1.61 7.68
CA ALA A 90 -9.85 2.51 8.55
C ALA A 90 -9.23 3.91 8.63
N VAL A 91 -7.92 4.04 8.35
CA VAL A 91 -7.20 5.32 8.29
C VAL A 91 -7.08 5.78 6.85
N SER A 92 -6.49 4.94 6.01
CA SER A 92 -6.20 5.24 4.61
C SER A 92 -6.21 3.96 3.77
N PRO A 93 -7.10 3.86 2.77
CA PRO A 93 -7.26 2.65 1.96
C PRO A 93 -6.19 2.46 0.88
N PHE A 94 -5.29 3.43 0.65
CA PHE A 94 -4.29 3.38 -0.41
C PHE A 94 -2.85 3.64 0.05
N GLU A 95 -2.65 4.01 1.31
CA GLU A 95 -1.31 4.32 1.84
C GLU A 95 -0.69 3.12 2.54
N TRP A 96 0.56 2.85 2.18
CA TRP A 96 1.37 1.77 2.73
C TRP A 96 2.58 2.34 3.45
N HIS A 97 2.75 1.99 4.73
CA HIS A 97 3.84 2.50 5.55
C HIS A 97 4.80 1.38 5.96
N PRO A 98 6.12 1.55 5.77
CA PRO A 98 7.11 0.55 6.16
C PRO A 98 7.36 0.57 7.67
N PHE A 99 7.34 -0.61 8.30
CA PHE A 99 7.69 -0.78 9.71
C PHE A 99 8.62 -1.97 9.90
N SER A 100 9.54 -1.84 10.86
CA SER A 100 10.46 -2.93 11.22
C SER A 100 9.73 -4.01 12.02
N ILE A 101 9.96 -5.26 11.64
CA ILE A 101 9.44 -6.41 12.37
C ILE A 101 10.25 -6.59 13.65
N THR A 102 9.57 -6.63 14.80
CA THR A 102 10.20 -6.78 16.12
C THR A 102 10.12 -8.20 16.68
N SER A 103 9.31 -9.07 16.08
CA SER A 103 9.15 -10.48 16.49
C SER A 103 10.23 -11.38 15.89
N ALA A 104 10.55 -12.48 16.58
CA ALA A 104 11.52 -13.45 16.08
C ALA A 104 10.92 -14.29 14.93
N PRO A 105 11.70 -14.69 13.91
CA PRO A 105 11.18 -15.47 12.77
C PRO A 105 10.62 -16.84 13.17
N GLY A 106 11.00 -17.36 14.34
CA GLY A 106 10.46 -18.58 14.94
C GLY A 106 9.13 -18.40 15.69
N ASP A 107 8.69 -17.16 15.94
CA ASP A 107 7.43 -16.91 16.64
C ASP A 107 6.22 -17.14 15.70
N ASP A 108 5.09 -17.56 16.29
CA ASP A 108 3.81 -17.76 15.60
C ASP A 108 3.01 -16.46 15.41
N TYR A 109 3.57 -15.33 15.85
CA TYR A 109 2.98 -14.01 15.74
C TYR A 109 3.97 -13.03 15.11
N LEU A 110 3.42 -11.97 14.53
CA LEU A 110 4.17 -10.83 14.03
C LEU A 110 3.94 -9.65 14.95
N SER A 111 5.00 -8.93 15.34
CA SER A 111 4.88 -7.71 16.14
C SER A 111 5.62 -6.54 15.50
N VAL A 112 5.04 -5.34 15.65
CA VAL A 112 5.66 -4.08 15.23
C VAL A 112 5.50 -3.00 16.29
N HIS A 113 6.51 -2.14 16.36
CA HIS A 113 6.51 -0.95 17.21
C HIS A 113 6.45 0.31 16.34
N ILE A 114 5.34 1.03 16.44
CA ILE A 114 5.05 2.22 15.64
C ILE A 114 5.14 3.44 16.55
N ARG A 115 6.01 4.38 16.21
CA ARG A 115 6.10 5.69 16.88
C ARG A 115 5.20 6.68 16.14
N GLN A 116 4.54 7.58 16.87
CA GLN A 116 3.75 8.64 16.25
C GLN A 116 4.67 9.76 15.73
N LEU A 117 4.93 9.74 14.43
CA LEU A 117 5.84 10.71 13.77
C LEU A 117 5.12 11.57 12.72
N GLY A 118 3.92 11.19 12.29
CA GLY A 118 3.14 11.95 11.30
C GLY A 118 1.65 11.65 11.39
N ASP A 119 0.86 12.35 10.58
CA ASP A 119 -0.60 12.37 10.65
C ASP A 119 -1.22 10.98 10.54
N TRP A 120 -0.72 10.16 9.61
CA TRP A 120 -1.19 8.78 9.45
C TRP A 120 -1.00 7.94 10.73
N THR A 121 0.18 8.04 11.37
CA THR A 121 0.46 7.29 12.61
C THR A 121 -0.31 7.83 13.82
N GLN A 122 -0.67 9.11 13.80
CA GLN A 122 -1.54 9.70 14.82
C GLN A 122 -2.96 9.17 14.68
N GLU A 123 -3.47 9.14 13.45
CA GLU A 123 -4.78 8.63 13.12
C GLU A 123 -4.90 7.13 13.40
N LEU A 124 -3.87 6.36 13.06
CA LEU A 124 -3.79 4.95 13.41
C LEU A 124 -3.98 4.73 14.92
N LYS A 125 -3.29 5.51 15.75
CA LYS A 125 -3.42 5.42 17.22
C LYS A 125 -4.82 5.79 17.68
N ARG A 126 -5.46 6.81 17.06
CA ARG A 126 -6.83 7.24 17.36
C ARG A 126 -7.85 6.13 17.07
N VAL A 127 -7.77 5.51 15.89
CA VAL A 127 -8.66 4.41 15.52
C VAL A 127 -8.49 3.22 16.47
N PHE A 128 -7.25 2.88 16.82
CA PHE A 128 -7.00 1.79 17.77
C PHE A 128 -7.38 2.14 19.21
N SER A 129 -7.25 3.40 19.65
CA SER A 129 -7.70 3.80 20.98
C SER A 129 -9.22 3.72 21.09
N GLU A 130 -9.95 4.25 20.10
CA GLU A 130 -11.42 4.19 20.08
C GLU A 130 -11.94 2.74 20.03
N ALA A 131 -11.32 1.88 19.20
CA ALA A 131 -11.66 0.47 19.13
C ALA A 131 -11.37 -0.31 20.44
N CYS A 132 -10.45 0.19 21.27
CA CYS A 132 -10.10 -0.40 22.57
C CYS A 132 -10.89 0.18 23.76
N GLU A 133 -11.45 1.39 23.63
CA GLU A 133 -12.16 2.09 24.71
C GLU A 133 -13.64 1.71 24.86
N LEU A 134 -14.21 0.94 23.92
CA LEU A 134 -15.54 0.33 24.05
C LEU A 134 -15.48 -0.90 24.99
N PRO A 135 -16.43 -1.05 25.92
CA PRO A 135 -16.31 -0.79 27.36
C PRO A 135 -15.76 -1.97 28.18
N VAL A 136 -14.62 -1.79 28.86
CA VAL A 136 -14.40 -2.38 30.20
C VAL A 136 -13.62 -1.38 31.04
N ALA A 137 -14.31 -0.82 32.03
CA ALA A 137 -13.76 0.02 33.07
C ALA A 137 -12.55 -0.65 33.75
N GLY A 138 -11.44 0.09 33.84
CA GLY A 138 -10.54 -0.02 34.98
C GLY A 138 -9.35 -0.99 34.91
N LYS A 139 -8.62 -1.09 33.79
CA LYS A 139 -7.26 -1.67 33.83
C LYS A 139 -6.23 -0.83 33.06
N SER A 140 -5.44 -0.09 33.82
CA SER A 140 -4.25 0.64 33.39
C SER A 140 -3.30 -0.23 32.58
N GLY A 141 -2.89 0.28 31.42
CA GLY A 141 -1.60 0.00 30.77
C GLY A 141 -1.14 -1.46 30.71
N LEU A 142 -1.79 -2.26 29.85
CA LEU A 142 -1.29 -3.46 29.14
C LEU A 142 -2.49 -4.39 28.91
N LEU A 143 -3.33 -4.07 27.93
CA LEU A 143 -4.49 -4.91 27.62
C LEU A 143 -4.07 -6.04 26.69
N ARG A 144 -4.13 -7.28 27.18
CA ARG A 144 -4.22 -8.47 26.32
C ARG A 144 -5.65 -8.49 25.79
N ALA A 145 -5.82 -8.43 24.48
CA ALA A 145 -7.13 -8.63 23.88
C ALA A 145 -7.56 -10.08 24.15
N ASP A 146 -8.67 -10.24 24.88
CA ASP A 146 -9.37 -11.51 25.04
C ASP A 146 -10.19 -11.78 23.77
N GLU A 147 -10.63 -13.02 23.59
CA GLU A 147 -11.23 -13.57 22.37
C GLU A 147 -12.49 -12.81 21.90
N THR A 148 -13.16 -12.10 22.79
CA THR A 148 -14.33 -11.25 22.53
C THR A 148 -13.97 -9.91 21.85
N THR A 149 -12.78 -9.35 22.09
CA THR A 149 -12.30 -8.10 21.46
C THR A 149 -11.81 -8.31 20.01
N LYS A 150 -11.62 -9.57 19.57
CA LYS A 150 -11.17 -9.91 18.19
C LYS A 150 -12.13 -9.42 17.09
N LYS A 151 -13.40 -9.13 17.42
CA LYS A 151 -14.42 -8.72 16.43
C LYS A 151 -14.48 -7.20 16.18
N SER A 152 -14.00 -6.37 17.10
CA SER A 152 -14.09 -4.90 16.99
C SER A 152 -12.82 -4.23 16.47
N LEU A 153 -11.70 -4.93 16.40
CA LEU A 153 -10.45 -4.35 15.92
C LEU A 153 -10.51 -4.08 14.40
N PRO A 154 -9.99 -2.92 13.95
CA PRO A 154 -9.96 -2.60 12.53
C PRO A 154 -9.11 -3.62 11.77
N LYS A 155 -9.50 -3.89 10.52
CA LYS A 155 -8.74 -4.77 9.62
C LYS A 155 -7.38 -4.13 9.32
N LEU A 156 -6.34 -4.96 9.26
CA LEU A 156 -4.99 -4.54 8.90
C LEU A 156 -4.51 -5.41 7.75
N LEU A 157 -3.96 -4.77 6.73
CA LEU A 157 -3.31 -5.43 5.61
C LEU A 157 -1.80 -5.31 5.81
N ILE A 158 -1.11 -6.41 5.54
CA ILE A 158 0.35 -6.42 5.48
C ILE A 158 0.81 -6.87 4.11
N ASP A 159 1.90 -6.26 3.67
CA ASP A 159 2.67 -6.75 2.55
C ASP A 159 3.84 -7.60 3.04
N GLY A 160 4.24 -8.57 2.21
CA GLY A 160 5.30 -9.53 2.48
C GLY A 160 6.63 -8.90 2.93
N PRO A 161 7.53 -9.70 3.53
CA PRO A 161 8.81 -9.20 4.00
C PRO A 161 9.67 -8.77 2.82
N MET A 162 10.03 -7.49 2.78
CA MET A 162 10.86 -6.96 1.72
C MET A 162 12.27 -7.55 1.83
N VAL A 163 12.69 -8.23 0.76
CA VAL A 163 14.07 -8.72 0.65
C VAL A 163 15.00 -7.51 0.60
N PRO A 164 16.10 -7.47 1.37
CA PRO A 164 17.03 -6.35 1.35
C PRO A 164 17.47 -6.03 -0.08
N GLN A 165 17.56 -4.73 -0.40
CA GLN A 165 17.81 -4.23 -1.76
C GLN A 165 19.03 -4.86 -2.46
N HIS A 166 20.01 -5.38 -1.72
CA HIS A 166 21.16 -6.10 -2.27
C HIS A 166 20.82 -7.39 -3.06
N LYS A 167 19.59 -7.93 -2.95
CA LYS A 167 19.13 -9.08 -3.74
C LYS A 167 18.15 -8.71 -4.86
N ILE A 168 17.64 -7.48 -4.89
CA ILE A 168 16.69 -7.04 -5.91
C ILE A 168 17.39 -6.91 -7.26
N THR A 169 18.66 -6.48 -7.28
CA THR A 169 19.48 -6.47 -8.52
C THR A 169 19.54 -7.85 -9.16
N VAL A 170 19.64 -8.93 -8.38
CA VAL A 170 19.79 -10.29 -8.95
C VAL A 170 18.47 -10.83 -9.51
N ILE A 171 17.33 -10.58 -8.84
CA ILE A 171 16.01 -11.09 -9.31
C ILE A 171 15.44 -10.25 -10.45
N THR A 172 15.68 -8.92 -10.44
CA THR A 172 15.29 -8.08 -11.59
C THR A 172 16.25 -8.25 -12.77
N MET A 173 17.57 -8.39 -12.56
CA MET A 173 18.49 -8.73 -13.66
C MET A 173 18.22 -10.12 -14.24
N SER A 174 17.80 -11.12 -13.44
CA SER A 174 17.50 -12.45 -13.98
C SER A 174 16.23 -12.50 -14.83
N CYS A 175 15.29 -11.57 -14.65
CA CYS A 175 14.12 -11.44 -15.54
C CYS A 175 14.39 -10.50 -16.74
N TYR A 176 15.32 -9.55 -16.62
CA TYR A 176 15.73 -8.66 -17.72
C TYR A 176 16.80 -9.25 -18.65
N TRP A 177 17.42 -10.39 -18.30
CA TRP A 177 18.33 -11.15 -19.18
C TRP A 177 17.66 -12.34 -19.90
N LEU A 178 16.33 -12.40 -19.89
CA LEU A 178 15.52 -13.43 -20.55
C LEU A 178 14.50 -12.84 -21.54
N VAL A 179 14.66 -11.57 -21.91
CA VAL A 179 14.04 -10.91 -23.07
C VAL A 179 15.16 -10.41 -23.98
#